data_AF-A0A168LW88-F1
#
_entry.id   AF-A0A168LW88-F1
#
_cell.length_a   1.000
_cell.length_b   1.000
_cell.length_c   1.000
_cell.angle_alpha   90.00
_cell.angle_beta   90.00
_cell.angle_gamma   90.00
#
_symmetry.space_group_name_H-M   'P 1'
#
loop_
_entity.id
_entity.type
_entity.pdbx_description
1 polymer ?
#
loop_
_entity_poly.entity_id
_entity_poly.type
_entity_poly.pdbx_seq_one_letter_code
_entity_poly.pdbx_strand_id
1 'polypeptide(L)'
;LTFRFQAFGRPVENQKKFEEGVFSDLRNLKPGTDAILEEPKSAFLDLLFKNNCIRTQKKQKVFHWYSVPHDRLFLDALERDLKREKMGVEPTSKAVAHPAVSINLD
;
A
#
# COMPACT_ATOMS: atom_id res chain seq x y z
N LEU A 1 -5.64 2.83 0.85
CA LEU A 1 -4.67 3.94 0.97
C LEU A 1 -4.94 5.06 -0.03
N THR A 2 -5.16 4.78 -1.32
CA THR A 2 -5.47 5.80 -2.35
C THR A 2 -6.56 6.79 -1.93
N PHE A 3 -7.67 6.31 -1.38
CA PHE A 3 -8.73 7.18 -0.84
C PHE A 3 -8.24 8.14 0.24
N ARG A 4 -7.38 7.68 1.17
CA ARG A 4 -6.81 8.53 2.22
C ARG A 4 -5.89 9.60 1.63
N PHE A 5 -5.07 9.25 0.64
CA PHE A 5 -4.24 10.20 -0.11
C PHE A 5 -5.09 11.25 -0.82
N GLN A 6 -6.19 10.85 -1.47
CA GLN A 6 -7.13 11.76 -2.10
C GLN A 6 -7.79 12.70 -1.07
N ALA A 7 -8.30 12.16 0.04
CA ALA A 7 -8.93 12.93 1.12
C ALA A 7 -7.95 13.88 1.82
N PHE A 8 -6.66 13.51 1.87
CA PHE A 8 -5.57 14.32 2.38
C PHE A 8 -5.17 15.47 1.43
N GLY A 9 -5.73 15.52 0.21
CA GLY A 9 -5.40 16.52 -0.80
C GLY A 9 -4.16 16.18 -1.64
N ARG A 10 -3.75 14.90 -1.64
CA ARG A 10 -2.58 14.40 -2.37
C ARG A 10 -2.94 13.20 -3.28
N PRO A 11 -3.66 13.40 -4.39
CA PRO A 11 -4.03 12.30 -5.28
C PRO A 11 -2.82 11.49 -5.78
N VAL A 12 -3.00 10.17 -5.89
CA VAL A 12 -2.00 9.25 -6.45
C VAL A 12 -2.08 9.30 -7.97
N GLU A 13 -1.01 9.73 -8.63
CA GLU A 13 -0.92 9.82 -10.10
C GLU A 13 -0.31 8.55 -10.70
N ASN A 14 0.72 7.99 -10.06
CA ASN A 14 1.37 6.74 -10.49
C ASN A 14 0.93 5.55 -9.62
N GLN A 15 -0.25 5.01 -9.93
CA GLN A 15 -0.87 3.92 -9.18
C GLN A 15 0.02 2.68 -9.09
N LYS A 16 0.71 2.30 -10.18
CA LYS A 16 1.55 1.10 -10.21
C LYS A 16 2.74 1.22 -9.24
N LYS A 17 3.49 2.32 -9.32
CA LYS A 17 4.67 2.55 -8.46
C LYS A 17 4.27 2.75 -6.99
N PHE A 18 3.09 3.32 -6.75
CA PHE A 18 2.51 3.44 -5.42
C PHE A 18 2.20 2.06 -4.82
N GLU A 19 1.48 1.22 -5.57
CA GLU A 19 1.15 -0.15 -5.17
C GLU A 19 2.40 -1.00 -4.89
N GLU A 20 3.43 -0.93 -5.75
CA GLU A 20 4.71 -1.61 -5.53
C GLU A 20 5.36 -1.21 -4.19
N GLY A 21 5.31 0.08 -3.85
CA GLY A 21 5.77 0.60 -2.57
C GLY A 21 4.98 0.05 -1.39
N VAL A 22 3.66 0.13 -1.45
CA VAL A 22 2.77 -0.41 -0.40
C VAL A 22 2.97 -1.91 -0.22
N PHE A 23 3.12 -2.67 -1.31
CA PHE A 23 3.41 -4.09 -1.23
C PHE A 23 4.78 -4.37 -0.61
N SER A 24 5.78 -3.52 -0.86
CA SER A 24 7.08 -3.61 -0.18
C SER A 24 6.93 -3.43 1.32
N ASP A 25 6.13 -2.46 1.76
CA ASP A 25 5.91 -2.19 3.19
C ASP A 25 5.15 -3.33 3.86
N LEU A 26 4.13 -3.88 3.19
CA LEU A 26 3.34 -5.02 3.68
C LEU A 26 4.17 -6.31 3.85
N ARG A 27 5.27 -6.49 3.09
CA ARG A 27 6.11 -7.70 3.22
C ARG A 27 6.69 -7.87 4.63
N ASN A 28 6.87 -6.78 5.36
CA ASN A 28 7.47 -6.77 6.71
C ASN A 28 6.61 -7.46 7.78
N LEU A 29 5.30 -7.61 7.55
CA LEU A 29 4.37 -8.30 8.48
C LEU A 29 4.75 -9.77 8.62
N LYS A 30 4.69 -10.39 9.81
CA LYS A 30 5.23 -11.76 9.98
C LYS A 30 4.21 -12.85 9.62
N PRO A 31 4.57 -13.87 8.80
CA PRO A 31 3.74 -15.06 8.64
C PRO A 31 3.54 -15.79 9.98
N GLY A 32 2.33 -16.25 10.26
CA GLY A 32 1.96 -16.92 11.51
C GLY A 32 1.46 -15.98 12.62
N THR A 33 1.63 -14.66 12.46
CA THR A 33 1.11 -13.66 13.41
C THR A 33 0.24 -12.63 12.69
N ASP A 34 0.78 -12.00 11.65
CA ASP A 34 0.12 -10.89 10.94
C ASP A 34 -0.44 -11.30 9.58
N ALA A 35 -0.03 -12.48 9.10
CA ALA A 35 -0.41 -13.02 7.81
C ALA A 35 -0.36 -14.54 7.82
N ILE A 36 -1.12 -15.16 6.92
CA ILE A 36 -1.06 -16.59 6.61
C ILE A 36 -0.36 -16.77 5.28
N LEU A 37 0.50 -17.78 5.20
CA LEU A 37 1.09 -18.20 3.93
C LEU A 37 0.20 -19.30 3.33
N GLU A 38 -0.60 -18.93 2.34
CA GLU A 38 -1.52 -19.85 1.68
C GLU A 38 -0.80 -20.63 0.58
N GLU A 39 -1.01 -21.94 0.56
CA GLU A 39 -0.50 -22.81 -0.49
C GLU A 39 -1.31 -22.66 -1.79
N PRO A 40 -0.72 -23.00 -2.95
CA PRO A 40 -1.42 -22.90 -4.22
C PRO A 40 -2.73 -23.68 -4.23
N LYS A 41 -3.77 -23.10 -4.84
CA LYS A 41 -5.11 -23.72 -4.98
C LYS A 41 -5.76 -24.15 -3.65
N SER A 42 -5.46 -23.47 -2.54
CA SER A 42 -6.20 -23.69 -1.29
C SER A 42 -7.66 -23.25 -1.45
N ALA A 43 -8.57 -23.84 -0.66
CA ALA A 43 -9.99 -23.46 -0.69
C ALA A 43 -10.22 -21.96 -0.42
N PHE A 44 -9.34 -21.35 0.37
CA PHE A 44 -9.39 -19.92 0.65
C PHE A 44 -8.94 -19.08 -0.56
N LEU A 45 -7.84 -19.43 -1.23
CA LEU A 45 -7.44 -18.76 -2.47
C LEU A 45 -8.45 -18.98 -3.60
N ASP A 46 -9.10 -20.14 -3.67
CA ASP A 46 -10.22 -20.41 -4.57
C ASP A 46 -11.38 -19.44 -4.33
N LEU A 47 -11.77 -19.23 -3.07
CA LEU A 47 -12.83 -18.29 -2.71
C LEU A 47 -12.46 -16.86 -3.12
N LEU A 48 -11.24 -16.41 -2.82
CA LEU A 48 -10.77 -15.07 -3.16
C LEU A 48 -10.69 -14.86 -4.68
N PHE A 49 -10.26 -15.88 -5.43
CA PHE A 49 -10.16 -15.82 -6.88
C PHE A 49 -11.55 -15.74 -7.53
N LYS A 50 -12.51 -16.56 -7.07
CA LYS A 50 -13.90 -16.52 -7.55
C LYS A 50 -14.59 -15.19 -7.31
N ASN A 51 -14.19 -14.48 -6.24
CA ASN A 51 -14.69 -13.14 -5.90
C ASN A 51 -13.85 -12.00 -6.50
N ASN A 52 -12.94 -12.29 -7.43
CA ASN A 52 -12.05 -11.31 -8.07
C ASN A 52 -11.18 -10.50 -7.10
N CYS A 53 -10.94 -11.02 -5.89
CA CYS A 53 -10.09 -10.37 -4.89
C CYS A 53 -8.60 -10.57 -5.18
N ILE A 54 -8.25 -11.64 -5.90
CA ILE A 54 -6.88 -11.97 -6.30
C ILE A 54 -6.85 -12.39 -7.78
N ARG A 55 -5.72 -12.17 -8.46
CA ARG A 55 -5.54 -12.50 -9.89
C ARG A 55 -4.90 -13.86 -10.15
N THR A 56 -4.28 -14.47 -9.13
CA THR A 56 -3.59 -15.76 -9.26
C THR A 56 -3.82 -16.59 -8.02
N GLN A 57 -3.74 -17.91 -8.16
CA GLN A 57 -3.87 -18.88 -7.06
C GLN A 57 -2.53 -19.54 -6.73
N LYS A 58 -1.43 -18.81 -6.98
CA LYS A 58 -0.09 -19.23 -6.56
C LYS A 58 0.05 -19.08 -5.04
N LYS A 59 1.08 -19.71 -4.50
CA LYS A 59 1.50 -19.53 -3.11
C LYS A 59 1.67 -18.03 -2.83
N GLN A 60 0.92 -17.51 -1.87
CA GLN A 60 0.93 -16.08 -1.57
C GLN A 60 0.65 -15.82 -0.10
N LYS A 61 1.17 -14.70 0.38
CA LYS A 61 0.97 -14.24 1.74
C LYS A 61 -0.33 -13.44 1.80
N VAL A 62 -1.27 -13.91 2.61
CA VAL A 62 -2.56 -13.25 2.84
C VAL A 62 -2.54 -12.61 4.22
N PHE A 63 -2.71 -11.29 4.26
CA PHE A 63 -2.59 -10.50 5.48
C PHE A 63 -3.91 -10.45 6.25
N HIS A 64 -3.82 -10.46 7.58
CA HIS A 64 -4.98 -10.17 8.42
C HIS A 64 -5.26 -8.67 8.39
N TRP A 65 -6.47 -8.28 7.99
CA TRP A 65 -6.83 -6.87 7.82
C TRP A 65 -6.57 -6.02 9.08
N TYR A 66 -6.84 -6.59 10.26
CA TYR A 66 -6.65 -5.94 11.55
C TYR A 66 -5.19 -5.85 11.99
N SER A 67 -4.30 -6.70 11.47
CA SER A 67 -2.86 -6.68 11.78
C SER A 67 -2.10 -5.68 10.90
N VAL A 68 -2.72 -5.18 9.82
CA VAL A 68 -2.11 -4.20 8.94
C VAL A 68 -2.11 -2.82 9.63
N PRO A 69 -0.95 -2.19 9.88
CA PRO A 69 -0.87 -0.87 10.49
C PRO A 69 -1.17 0.21 9.44
N HIS A 70 -2.45 0.40 9.11
CA HIS A 70 -2.91 1.27 8.02
C HIS A 70 -2.41 2.70 8.09
N ASP A 71 -2.32 3.26 9.29
CA ASP A 71 -1.82 4.62 9.51
C ASP A 71 -0.31 4.71 9.28
N ARG A 72 0.43 3.70 9.75
CA ARG A 72 1.88 3.61 9.50
C ARG A 72 2.17 3.45 8.01
N LEU A 73 1.42 2.61 7.30
CA LEU A 73 1.54 2.46 5.84
C LEU A 73 1.28 3.77 5.10
N PHE A 74 0.31 4.56 5.55
CA PHE A 74 0.06 5.88 4.98
C PHE A 74 1.26 6.82 5.20
N LEU A 75 1.78 6.88 6.42
CA LEU A 75 2.94 7.71 6.75
C LEU A 75 4.19 7.30 5.97
N ASP A 76 4.50 6.00 5.91
CA ASP A 76 5.67 5.49 5.19
C ASP A 76 5.57 5.79 3.67
N ALA A 77 4.36 5.68 3.09
CA ALA A 77 4.10 6.04 1.71
C ALA A 77 4.25 7.56 1.46
N LEU A 78 3.75 8.39 2.39
CA LEU A 78 3.86 9.84 2.30
C LEU A 78 5.31 10.30 2.44
N GLU A 79 6.04 9.78 3.42
CA GLU A 79 7.45 10.09 3.66
C GLU A 79 8.31 9.73 2.44
N ARG A 80 8.01 8.60 1.78
CA ARG A 80 8.69 8.18 0.55
C ARG A 80 8.49 9.18 -0.59
N ASP A 81 7.27 9.67 -0.77
CA ASP A 81 6.97 10.64 -1.82
C ASP A 81 7.60 12.01 -1.51
N LEU A 82 7.53 12.48 -0.26
CA LEU A 82 8.19 13.72 0.16
C LEU A 82 9.73 13.64 0.01
N LYS A 83 10.34 12.49 0.30
CA LYS A 83 11.78 12.25 0.04
C LYS A 83 12.12 12.33 -1.44
N ARG A 84 11.27 11.76 -2.31
CA ARG A 84 11.46 11.84 -3.77
C ARG A 84 11.37 13.29 -4.26
N GLU A 85 10.40 14.06 -3.77
CA GLU A 85 10.28 15.49 -4.07
C GLU A 85 11.54 16.27 -3.66
N LYS A 86 12.05 16.04 -2.45
CA LYS A 86 13.30 16.67 -1.95
C LYS A 86 14.52 16.33 -2.81
N MET A 87 14.55 15.13 -3.39
CA MET A 87 15.61 14.67 -4.29
C MET A 87 15.40 15.07 -5.76
N GLY A 88 14.31 15.77 -6.10
CA GLY A 88 13.95 16.12 -7.48
C GLY A 88 13.52 14.92 -8.34
N VAL A 89 13.17 13.80 -7.71
CA VAL A 89 12.66 12.60 -8.38
C VAL A 89 11.14 12.63 -8.38
N GLU A 90 10.52 12.20 -9.47
CA GLU A 90 9.06 12.18 -9.58
C GLU A 90 8.42 11.27 -8.51
N PRO A 91 7.56 11.83 -7.62
CA PRO A 91 6.82 11.08 -6.60
C PRO A 91 5.68 10.27 -7.24
N THR A 92 5.01 9.43 -6.45
CA THR A 92 3.84 8.67 -6.93
C THR A 92 2.51 9.41 -6.77
N SER A 93 2.48 10.39 -5.88
CA SER A 93 1.33 11.25 -5.58
C SER A 93 1.77 12.70 -5.56
N LYS A 94 0.84 13.63 -5.79
CA LYS A 94 1.14 15.07 -5.88
C LYS A 94 0.23 15.87 -4.98
N ALA A 95 0.77 16.84 -4.24
CA ALA A 95 -0.03 17.71 -3.39
C ALA A 95 -0.82 18.72 -4.24
N VAL A 96 -2.15 18.73 -4.08
CA VAL A 96 -3.07 19.60 -4.84
C VAL A 96 -3.91 20.49 -3.91
N ALA A 97 -4.19 20.04 -2.68
CA ALA A 97 -4.98 20.79 -1.71
C ALA A 97 -4.41 20.68 -0.28
N HIS A 98 -4.90 21.53 0.63
CA HIS A 98 -4.62 21.38 2.06
C HIS A 98 -5.28 20.09 2.61
N PRO A 99 -4.65 19.42 3.59
CA PRO A 99 -3.38 19.76 4.24
C PRO A 99 -2.10 19.40 3.47
N ALA A 100 -2.16 18.61 2.39
CA ALA A 100 -0.97 18.09 1.71
C ALA A 100 0.03 19.16 1.23
N VAL A 101 -0.44 20.32 0.78
CA VAL A 101 0.41 21.42 0.30
C VAL A 101 1.23 22.07 1.44
N SER A 102 0.77 21.93 2.68
CA SER A 102 1.43 22.52 3.86
C SER A 102 2.46 21.59 4.50
N ILE A 103 2.56 20.33 4.07
CA ILE A 103 3.47 19.35 4.65
C ILE A 103 4.75 19.29 3.82
N ASN A 104 5.90 19.43 4.48
CA ASN A 104 7.22 19.28 3.88
C ASN A 104 8.07 18.33 4.72
N LEU A 105 9.10 17.74 4.09
CA LEU A 105 10.11 16.97 4.80
C LEU A 105 11.19 17.95 5.30
N ASP A 106 11.18 18.24 6.60
CA ASP A 106 12.24 19.02 7.25
C ASP A 106 13.65 18.48 6.90
#